data_AF-A0A2D6XKE3-F1
#
_entry.id   AF-A0A2D6XKE3-F1
#
_cell.length_a   1.000
_cell.length_b   1.000
_cell.length_c   1.000
_cell.angle_alpha   90.00
_cell.angle_beta   90.00
_cell.angle_gamma   90.00
#
_symmetry.space_group_name_H-M   'P 1'
#
loop_
_entity.id
_entity.type
_entity.pdbx_description
1 polymer ?
#
loop_
_entity_poly.entity_id
_entity_poly.type
_entity_poly.pdbx_seq_one_letter_code
_entity_poly.pdbx_strand_id
1 'polypeptide(L)'
;MMKKYTIKEPIWASRSVGIADYRLTDDLLVDISYKDKSGNVLFPGEFLVKKDVAKTYPIQRLKGNLNLHIIPINDLMKWRQQ
;
A
#
# COMPACT_ATOMS: atom_id res chain seq x y z
N MET A 1 15.23 8.94 -8.58
CA MET A 1 15.22 8.27 -7.26
C MET A 1 13.82 7.78 -7.00
N MET A 2 13.64 6.52 -6.63
CA MET A 2 12.31 5.94 -6.40
C MET A 2 11.74 6.45 -5.08
N LYS A 3 10.47 6.87 -5.08
CA LYS A 3 9.81 7.36 -3.86
C LYS A 3 9.55 6.18 -2.92
N LYS A 4 9.70 6.40 -1.61
CA LYS A 4 9.38 5.44 -0.57
C LYS A 4 8.25 5.96 0.29
N TYR A 5 7.34 5.08 0.69
CA TYR A 5 6.23 5.45 1.57
C TYR A 5 5.91 4.35 2.57
N THR A 6 5.95 4.73 3.84
CA THR A 6 5.62 3.84 4.96
C THR A 6 4.15 3.94 5.31
N ILE A 7 3.48 2.79 5.27
CA ILE A 7 2.12 2.61 5.77
C ILE A 7 2.20 2.14 7.21
N LYS A 8 1.52 2.85 8.11
CA LYS A 8 1.51 2.52 9.54
C LYS A 8 0.63 1.30 9.82
N GLU A 9 -0.53 1.27 9.19
CA GLU A 9 -1.54 0.24 9.44
C GLU A 9 -2.27 -0.14 8.16
N PRO A 10 -2.56 -1.42 7.96
CA PRO A 10 -3.43 -1.86 6.88
C PRO A 10 -4.91 -1.61 7.22
N ILE A 11 -5.75 -1.71 6.19
CA ILE A 11 -7.20 -1.78 6.33
C ILE A 11 -7.56 -3.22 6.69
N TRP A 12 -7.80 -3.47 7.98
CA TRP A 12 -8.03 -4.82 8.52
C TRP A 12 -9.24 -5.53 7.92
N ALA A 13 -10.34 -4.80 7.68
CA ALA A 13 -11.59 -5.37 7.18
C ALA A 13 -11.45 -6.09 5.83
N SER A 14 -10.61 -5.55 4.94
CA SER A 14 -10.37 -6.11 3.60
C SER A 14 -8.97 -6.70 3.41
N ARG A 15 -8.10 -6.63 4.44
CA ARG A 15 -6.67 -6.95 4.34
C ARG A 15 -5.99 -6.22 3.18
N SER A 16 -6.23 -4.92 3.09
CA SER A 16 -5.73 -4.03 2.03
C SER A 16 -4.86 -2.91 2.59
N VAL A 17 -4.21 -2.16 1.72
CA VAL A 17 -3.62 -0.86 2.03
C VAL A 17 -4.23 0.21 1.15
N GLY A 18 -4.33 1.43 1.67
CA GLY A 18 -4.75 2.60 0.90
C GLY A 18 -3.53 3.39 0.43
N ILE A 19 -3.34 3.53 -0.88
CA ILE A 19 -2.35 4.45 -1.45
C ILE A 19 -3.07 5.70 -1.94
N ALA A 20 -2.68 6.88 -1.44
CA ALA A 20 -3.28 8.12 -1.91
C ALA A 20 -2.95 8.38 -3.39
N ASP A 21 -3.95 8.75 -4.18
CA ASP A 21 -3.81 8.97 -5.63
C ASP A 21 -2.69 9.97 -5.97
N TYR A 22 -2.55 11.04 -5.19
CA TYR A 22 -1.49 12.03 -5.38
C TYR A 22 -0.06 11.49 -5.14
N ARG A 23 0.09 10.32 -4.49
CA ARG A 23 1.39 9.65 -4.34
C ARG A 23 1.74 8.79 -5.54
N LEU A 24 0.75 8.40 -6.36
CA LEU A 24 0.91 7.60 -7.58
C LEU A 24 1.26 8.48 -8.79
N THR A 25 2.24 9.37 -8.63
CA THR A 25 2.82 10.12 -9.77
C THR A 25 3.72 9.22 -10.60
N ASP A 26 4.41 8.29 -9.93
CA ASP A 26 5.40 7.34 -10.43
C ASP A 26 5.31 6.04 -9.63
N ASP A 27 6.16 5.06 -9.94
CA ASP A 27 6.31 3.85 -9.14
C ASP A 27 6.80 4.17 -7.72
N LEU A 28 6.28 3.42 -6.76
CA LEU A 28 6.42 3.69 -5.33
C LEU A 28 6.87 2.42 -4.60
N LEU A 29 7.91 2.53 -3.78
CA LEU A 29 8.22 1.48 -2.81
C LEU A 29 7.40 1.73 -1.55
N VAL A 30 6.66 0.71 -1.14
CA VAL A 30 5.78 0.75 0.02
C VAL A 30 6.30 -0.22 1.06
N ASP A 31 6.47 0.22 2.29
CA ASP A 31 6.69 -0.64 3.44
C ASP A 31 5.50 -0.56 4.40
N ILE A 32 5.22 -1.66 5.11
CA ILE A 32 4.16 -1.71 6.11
C ILE A 32 4.83 -1.93 7.47
N SER A 33 4.83 -0.87 8.28
CA SER A 33 5.54 -0.83 9.57
C SER A 33 4.74 -1.42 10.75
N TYR A 34 3.54 -1.94 10.49
CA TYR A 34 2.67 -2.50 11.52
C TYR A 34 3.33 -3.67 12.26
N LYS A 35 3.29 -3.61 13.60
CA LYS A 35 3.75 -4.69 14.48
C LYS A 35 2.57 -5.31 15.22
N ASP A 36 2.59 -6.63 15.35
CA ASP A 36 1.63 -7.36 16.18
C ASP A 36 1.85 -7.12 17.68
N LYS A 37 0.99 -7.69 18.52
CA LYS A 37 1.09 -7.57 20.00
C LYS A 37 2.39 -8.17 20.56
N SER A 38 3.05 -9.04 19.81
CA SER A 38 4.32 -9.67 20.16
C SER A 38 5.53 -8.86 19.67
N GLY A 39 5.31 -7.75 18.95
CA GLY A 39 6.35 -6.88 18.42
C GLY A 39 6.88 -7.29 17.04
N ASN A 40 6.30 -8.30 16.40
CA ASN A 40 6.74 -8.78 15.09
C ASN A 40 6.14 -7.93 13.97
N VAL A 41 6.95 -7.58 12.97
CA VAL A 41 6.45 -6.93 11.75
C VAL A 41 5.65 -7.95 10.96
N LEU A 42 4.35 -7.68 10.76
CA LEU A 42 3.43 -8.63 10.16
C LEU A 42 3.65 -8.80 8.65
N PHE A 43 4.11 -7.74 7.97
CA PHE A 43 4.37 -7.73 6.53
C PHE A 43 5.78 -7.18 6.25
N PRO A 44 6.83 -7.95 6.55
CA PRO A 44 8.20 -7.47 6.42
C PRO A 44 8.62 -7.28 4.95
N GLY A 45 9.32 -6.18 4.67
CA GLY A 45 9.92 -5.89 3.37
C GLY A 45 9.35 -4.65 2.68
N GLU A 46 9.93 -4.34 1.52
CA GLU A 46 9.46 -3.28 0.63
C GLU A 46 8.70 -3.91 -0.55
N PHE A 47 7.58 -3.31 -0.92
CA PHE A 47 6.72 -3.73 -2.02
C PHE A 47 6.78 -2.69 -3.14
N LEU A 48 7.19 -3.10 -4.33
CA LEU A 48 7.17 -2.24 -5.51
C LEU A 48 5.73 -2.09 -6.01
N VAL A 49 5.15 -0.92 -5.83
CA VAL A 49 3.84 -0.55 -6.35
C VAL A 49 4.01 0.17 -7.68
N LYS A 50 3.71 -0.53 -8.77
CA LYS A 50 3.68 0.08 -10.11
C LYS A 50 2.49 1.01 -10.22
N LYS A 51 2.72 2.25 -10.67
CA LYS A 51 1.67 3.27 -10.82
C LYS A 51 0.49 2.76 -11.64
N ASP A 52 0.77 2.19 -12.80
CA ASP A 52 -0.28 1.80 -13.76
C ASP A 52 -1.16 0.69 -13.19
N VAL A 53 -0.57 -0.23 -12.44
CA VAL A 53 -1.31 -1.32 -11.78
C VAL A 53 -2.05 -0.81 -10.55
N ALA A 54 -1.44 0.06 -9.74
CA ALA A 54 -2.09 0.65 -8.58
C ALA A 54 -3.38 1.41 -8.95
N LYS A 55 -3.39 2.08 -10.11
CA LYS A 55 -4.54 2.85 -10.60
C LYS A 55 -5.69 2.00 -11.13
N THR A 56 -5.53 0.68 -11.31
CA THR A 56 -6.64 -0.21 -11.69
C THR A 56 -7.48 -0.66 -10.50
N TYR A 57 -7.00 -0.44 -9.27
CA TYR A 57 -7.72 -0.85 -8.06
C TYR A 57 -8.87 0.11 -7.73
N PRO A 58 -9.89 -0.35 -6.98
CA PRO A 58 -10.99 0.49 -6.54
C PRO A 58 -10.52 1.70 -5.73
N ILE A 59 -11.15 2.85 -5.99
CA ILE A 59 -10.89 4.10 -5.26
C ILE A 59 -11.90 4.24 -4.12
N GLN A 60 -11.40 4.45 -2.91
CA GLN A 60 -12.19 4.91 -1.78
C GLN A 60 -12.00 6.42 -1.59
N ARG A 61 -13.10 7.17 -1.65
CA ARG A 61 -13.10 8.61 -1.37
C ARG A 61 -13.28 8.85 0.13
N LEU A 62 -12.33 9.55 0.73
CA LEU A 62 -12.38 9.99 2.12
C LEU A 62 -12.70 11.50 2.20
N LYS A 63 -13.04 11.97 3.40
CA LYS A 63 -13.30 13.39 3.65
C LYS A 63 -12.09 14.24 3.22
N GLY A 64 -12.36 15.42 2.64
CA GLY A 64 -11.32 16.35 2.19
C GLY A 64 -10.72 16.02 0.82
N ASN A 65 -11.50 15.44 -0.11
CA ASN A 65 -11.06 15.08 -1.47
C ASN A 65 -9.86 14.12 -1.53
N LEU A 66 -9.67 13.31 -0.49
CA LEU A 66 -8.63 12.30 -0.45
C LEU A 66 -9.11 11.02 -1.13
N ASN A 67 -8.56 10.72 -2.30
CA ASN A 67 -8.80 9.47 -3.03
C ASN A 67 -7.70 8.45 -2.66
N LEU A 68 -8.11 7.29 -2.15
CA LEU A 68 -7.22 6.18 -1.86
C LEU A 68 -7.48 5.02 -2.82
N HIS A 69 -6.47 4.54 -3.52
CA HIS A 69 -6.50 3.26 -4.22
C HIS A 69 -6.35 2.13 -3.21
N ILE A 70 -7.32 1.23 -3.17
CA ILE A 70 -7.38 0.14 -2.18
C ILE A 70 -6.76 -1.12 -2.77
N ILE A 71 -5.52 -1.40 -2.37
CA ILE A 71 -4.71 -2.50 -2.91
C ILE A 71 -4.69 -3.66 -1.90
N PRO A 72 -5.13 -4.87 -2.25
CA PRO A 72 -4.99 -6.05 -1.39
C PRO A 72 -3.52 -6.34 -1.07
N ILE A 73 -3.21 -6.64 0.20
CA ILE A 73 -1.83 -6.95 0.62
C ILE A 73 -1.31 -8.18 -0.11
N ASN A 74 -2.16 -9.17 -0.38
CA ASN A 74 -1.78 -10.36 -1.14
C ASN A 74 -1.23 -10.03 -2.53
N ASP A 75 -1.75 -8.99 -3.18
CA ASP A 75 -1.27 -8.60 -4.50
C ASP A 75 0.08 -7.88 -4.41
N LEU A 76 0.29 -7.06 -3.37
CA LEU A 76 1.62 -6.51 -3.05
C LEU A 76 2.66 -7.62 -2.82
N MET A 77 2.29 -8.67 -2.08
CA MET A 77 3.18 -9.78 -1.78
C MET A 77 3.56 -10.59 -3.03
N LYS A 78 2.65 -10.75 -4.00
CA LYS A 78 2.96 -11.39 -5.30
C LYS A 78 3.97 -10.59 -6.12
N TRP A 79 3.97 -9.26 -6.00
CA TRP A 79 4.93 -8.41 -6.71
C TRP A 79 6.34 -8.48 -6.11
N ARG A 80 6.47 -8.95 -4.87
CA ARG A 80 7.77 -9.18 -4.23
C ARG A 80 8.49 -10.45 -4.73
N GLN A 81 7.76 -11.38 -5.35
CA GLN A 81 8.27 -12.69 -5.77
C GLN A 81 8.54 -12.80 -7.29
N GLN A 82 8.43 -11.69 -8.02
CA GLN A 82 8.73 -11.58 -9.45
C GLN A 82 10.01 -10.77 -9.64
#